data_AF-A0A1Q5MEU5-F1
#
_entry.id   AF-A0A1Q5MEU5-F1
#
_cell.length_a   1.000
_cell.length_b   1.000
_cell.length_c   1.000
_cell.angle_alpha   90.00
_cell.angle_beta   90.00
_cell.angle_gamma   90.00
#
_symmetry.space_group_name_H-M   'P 1'
#
loop_
_entity.id
_entity.type
_entity.pdbx_description
1 polymer ?
#
loop_
_entity_poly.entity_id
_entity_poly.type
_entity_poly.pdbx_seq_one_letter_code
_entity_poly.pdbx_strand_id
1 'polypeptide(L)'
;MSWSEFKKVLGEAAGEMAVSYPFVSIITEWRYKEDDEALDAIAEYVAGATPTGLEKMDKYLREATVNEHSSEQRQRLVVFYACFKYLEAQKTGRFSARW
;
A
#
# COMPACT_ATOMS: atom_id res chain seq x y z
N MET A 1 12.59 -12.85 -27.70
CA MET A 1 12.50 -13.30 -26.30
C MET A 1 12.61 -14.81 -26.30
N SER A 2 13.58 -15.36 -25.56
CA SER A 2 13.82 -16.79 -25.42
C SER A 2 12.90 -17.42 -24.36
N TRP A 3 12.75 -18.74 -24.42
CA TRP A 3 11.89 -19.48 -23.47
C TRP A 3 12.37 -19.39 -22.02
N SER A 4 13.68 -19.24 -21.79
CA SER A 4 14.27 -18.99 -20.48
C SER A 4 13.96 -17.59 -19.96
N GLU A 5 14.03 -16.57 -20.81
CA GLU A 5 13.63 -15.19 -20.46
C GLU A 5 12.13 -15.11 -20.13
N PHE A 6 11.28 -15.79 -20.91
CA PHE A 6 9.83 -15.82 -20.64
C PHE A 6 9.50 -16.49 -19.29
N LYS A 7 10.14 -17.62 -18.97
CA LYS A 7 9.97 -18.28 -17.66
C LYS A 7 10.47 -17.43 -16.50
N LYS A 8 11.56 -16.69 -16.70
CA LYS A 8 12.09 -15.75 -15.72
C LYS A 8 11.10 -14.62 -15.45
N VAL A 9 10.55 -14.01 -16.50
CA VAL A 9 9.50 -12.97 -16.39
C VAL A 9 8.25 -13.50 -15.69
N LEU A 10 7.81 -14.72 -16.00
CA LEU A 10 6.67 -15.34 -15.31
C LEU A 10 6.96 -15.61 -13.83
N GLY A 11 8.18 -16.04 -13.49
CA GLY A 11 8.59 -16.27 -12.11
C GLY A 11 8.73 -14.97 -11.31
N GLU A 12 9.29 -13.92 -11.93
CA GLU A 12 9.37 -12.57 -11.36
C GLU A 12 7.98 -11.96 -11.18
N ALA A 13 7.10 -12.05 -12.18
CA ALA A 13 5.72 -11.59 -12.09
C ALA A 13 4.91 -12.37 -11.05
N ALA A 14 5.09 -13.69 -10.95
CA ALA A 14 4.46 -14.50 -9.91
C ALA A 14 4.99 -14.14 -8.52
N GLY A 15 6.28 -13.85 -8.39
CA GLY A 15 6.90 -13.36 -7.15
C GLY A 15 6.38 -11.99 -6.76
N GLU A 16 6.29 -11.05 -7.70
CA GLU A 16 5.71 -9.72 -7.48
C GLU A 16 4.23 -9.78 -7.14
N MET A 17 3.45 -10.64 -7.80
CA MET A 17 2.04 -10.89 -7.48
C MET A 17 1.87 -11.52 -6.08
N ALA A 18 2.72 -12.47 -5.71
CA ALA A 18 2.67 -13.09 -4.38
C ALA A 18 3.06 -12.09 -3.28
N VAL A 19 4.01 -11.19 -3.55
CA VAL A 19 4.45 -10.14 -2.62
C VAL A 19 3.44 -8.98 -2.56
N SER A 20 2.68 -8.72 -3.62
CA SER A 20 1.65 -7.66 -3.66
C SER A 20 0.35 -8.04 -2.96
N TYR A 21 -0.02 -9.33 -3.03
CA TYR A 21 -1.27 -9.87 -2.46
C TYR A 21 -1.56 -9.41 -1.01
N PRO A 22 -0.61 -9.48 -0.05
CA PRO A 22 -0.87 -9.02 1.30
C PRO A 22 -1.16 -7.51 1.39
N PHE A 23 -0.47 -6.66 0.62
CA PHE A 23 -0.69 -5.20 0.66
C PHE A 23 -2.02 -4.82 0.03
N VAL A 24 -2.36 -5.40 -1.12
CA VAL A 24 -3.65 -5.17 -1.78
C VAL A 24 -4.80 -5.65 -0.90
N SER A 25 -4.66 -6.79 -0.22
CA SER A 25 -5.66 -7.30 0.72
C SER A 25 -5.86 -6.35 1.91
N ILE A 26 -4.79 -5.85 2.52
CA ILE A 26 -4.86 -4.89 3.65
C ILE A 26 -5.58 -3.61 3.23
N ILE A 27 -5.20 -3.03 2.08
CA ILE A 27 -5.86 -1.81 1.57
C ILE A 27 -7.34 -2.06 1.30
N THR A 28 -7.66 -3.23 0.74
CA THR A 28 -9.05 -3.63 0.49
C THR A 28 -9.82 -3.75 1.80
N GLU A 29 -9.22 -4.34 2.83
CA GLU A 29 -9.84 -4.46 4.15
C GLU A 29 -10.15 -3.07 4.74
N TRP A 30 -9.19 -2.13 4.73
CA TRP A 30 -9.42 -0.77 5.20
C TRP A 30 -10.57 -0.07 4.47
N ARG A 31 -10.74 -0.30 3.17
CA ARG A 31 -11.84 0.30 2.37
C ARG A 31 -13.24 -0.17 2.81
N TYR A 32 -13.35 -1.35 3.39
CA TYR A 32 -14.63 -1.94 3.77
C TYR A 32 -14.93 -1.85 5.27
N LYS A 33 -13.99 -1.30 6.06
CA LYS A 33 -14.25 -0.94 7.47
C LYS A 33 -15.04 0.37 7.55
N GLU A 34 -15.52 0.70 8.75
CA GLU A 34 -15.92 2.06 9.08
C GLU A 34 -14.69 2.98 9.14
N ASP A 35 -14.88 4.30 9.00
CA ASP A 35 -13.77 5.24 8.86
C ASP A 35 -12.85 5.27 10.09
N ASP A 36 -13.41 5.22 11.30
CA ASP A 36 -12.66 5.17 12.55
C ASP A 36 -11.84 3.88 12.67
N GLU A 37 -12.46 2.73 12.43
CA GLU A 37 -11.78 1.42 12.43
C GLU A 37 -10.67 1.33 11.37
N ALA A 38 -10.88 1.92 10.20
CA ALA A 38 -9.88 1.96 9.15
C ALA A 38 -8.66 2.80 9.55
N LEU A 39 -8.90 3.96 10.16
CA LEU A 39 -7.82 4.85 10.63
C LEU A 39 -7.02 4.21 11.78
N ASP A 40 -7.68 3.51 12.70
CA ASP A 40 -7.02 2.76 13.77
C ASP A 40 -6.17 1.62 13.19
N ALA A 41 -6.70 0.85 12.23
CA ALA A 41 -5.95 -0.22 11.58
C ALA A 41 -4.72 0.30 10.81
N ILE A 42 -4.80 1.49 10.21
CA ILE A 42 -3.65 2.15 9.58
C ILE A 42 -2.60 2.53 10.64
N ALA A 43 -3.02 3.06 11.79
CA ALA A 43 -2.12 3.39 12.89
C ALA A 43 -1.40 2.15 13.44
N GLU A 44 -2.13 1.06 13.67
CA GLU A 44 -1.56 -0.22 14.11
C GLU A 44 -0.57 -0.79 13.08
N TYR A 45 -0.93 -0.76 11.80
CA TYR A 45 -0.04 -1.19 10.72
C TYR A 45 1.27 -0.40 10.74
N VAL A 46 1.19 0.94 10.78
CA VAL A 46 2.38 1.79 10.77
C VAL A 46 3.23 1.53 12.01
N ALA A 47 2.62 1.40 13.19
CA ALA A 47 3.33 1.10 14.43
C ALA A 47 4.11 -0.22 14.37
N GLY A 48 3.51 -1.28 13.80
CA GLY A 48 4.12 -2.61 13.67
C GLY A 48 5.06 -2.80 12.47
N ALA A 49 4.96 -1.98 11.43
CA ALA A 49 5.67 -2.22 10.18
C ALA A 49 7.18 -1.97 10.25
N THR A 50 7.95 -2.75 9.48
CA THR A 50 9.38 -2.47 9.24
C THR A 50 9.54 -1.34 8.22
N PRO A 51 10.72 -0.70 8.10
CA PRO A 51 10.95 0.34 7.08
C PRO A 51 10.63 -0.13 5.66
N THR A 52 11.05 -1.34 5.28
CA THR A 52 10.72 -1.91 3.95
C THR A 52 9.23 -2.21 3.79
N GLY A 53 8.54 -2.58 4.88
CA GLY A 53 7.08 -2.75 4.87
C GLY A 53 6.35 -1.44 4.59
N LEU A 54 6.79 -0.35 5.23
CA LEU A 54 6.27 1.00 5.00
C LEU A 54 6.49 1.46 3.56
N GLU A 55 7.70 1.28 3.01
CA GLU A 55 8.01 1.62 1.62
C GLU A 55 7.10 0.88 0.61
N LYS A 56 6.85 -0.42 0.84
CA LYS A 56 5.95 -1.21 -0.01
C LYS A 56 4.50 -0.74 0.12
N MET A 57 4.02 -0.52 1.35
CA MET A 57 2.66 -0.03 1.57
C MET A 57 2.43 1.35 0.95
N ASP A 58 3.42 2.26 1.04
CA ASP A 58 3.36 3.58 0.39
C ASP A 58 3.11 3.45 -1.12
N LYS A 59 3.88 2.56 -1.78
CA LYS A 59 3.70 2.26 -3.21
C LYS A 59 2.29 1.75 -3.50
N TYR A 60 1.85 0.70 -2.82
CA TYR A 60 0.55 0.07 -3.11
C TYR A 60 -0.64 0.98 -2.79
N LEU A 61 -0.58 1.73 -1.68
CA LEU A 61 -1.66 2.66 -1.29
C LEU A 61 -1.74 3.82 -2.27
N ARG A 62 -0.61 4.33 -2.78
CA ARG A 62 -0.57 5.33 -3.85
C ARG A 62 -1.14 4.78 -5.15
N GLU A 63 -0.69 3.61 -5.61
CA GLU A 63 -1.20 2.96 -6.83
C GLU A 63 -2.71 2.72 -6.75
N ALA A 64 -3.19 2.24 -5.60
CA ALA A 64 -4.61 2.03 -5.34
C ALA A 64 -5.41 3.35 -5.37
N THR A 65 -4.83 4.45 -4.91
CA THR A 65 -5.47 5.78 -4.92
C THR A 65 -5.54 6.36 -6.34
N VAL A 66 -4.44 6.28 -7.10
CA VAL A 66 -4.34 6.85 -8.46
C VAL A 66 -5.22 6.08 -9.45
N ASN A 67 -5.29 4.76 -9.30
CA ASN A 67 -6.06 3.90 -10.20
C ASN A 67 -7.54 3.77 -9.79
N GLU A 68 -7.97 4.37 -8.68
CA GLU A 68 -9.37 4.32 -8.27
C GLU A 68 -10.22 5.29 -9.10
N HIS A 69 -11.25 4.73 -9.77
CA HIS A 69 -12.12 5.46 -10.67
C HIS A 69 -13.34 6.06 -9.96
N SER A 70 -13.82 5.42 -8.89
CA SER A 70 -14.90 5.95 -8.05
C SER A 70 -14.43 7.17 -7.27
N SER A 71 -15.13 8.30 -7.39
CA SER A 71 -14.75 9.55 -6.71
C SER A 71 -14.80 9.42 -5.19
N GLU A 72 -15.82 8.73 -4.67
CA GLU A 72 -16.02 8.49 -3.24
C GLU A 72 -14.89 7.62 -2.68
N GLN A 73 -14.63 6.48 -3.31
CA GLN A 73 -13.57 5.56 -2.86
C GLN A 73 -12.19 6.18 -3.00
N ARG A 74 -11.96 6.98 -4.05
CA ARG A 74 -10.71 7.73 -4.22
C ARG A 74 -10.52 8.76 -3.11
N GLN A 75 -11.56 9.51 -2.72
CA GLN A 75 -11.46 10.46 -1.61
C GLN A 75 -11.11 9.74 -0.30
N ARG A 76 -11.75 8.59 -0.05
CA ARG A 76 -11.45 7.75 1.11
C ARG A 76 -9.99 7.29 1.13
N LEU A 77 -9.48 6.82 -0.01
CA LEU A 77 -8.07 6.43 -0.14
C LEU A 77 -7.09 7.58 0.02
N VAL A 78 -7.45 8.79 -0.45
CA VAL A 78 -6.64 9.98 -0.21
C VAL A 78 -6.53 10.26 1.30
N VAL A 79 -7.62 10.12 2.06
CA VAL A 79 -7.60 10.25 3.52
C VAL A 79 -6.71 9.19 4.15
N PHE A 80 -6.86 7.92 3.75
CA PHE A 80 -6.02 6.83 4.25
C PHE A 80 -4.54 7.05 3.93
N TYR A 81 -4.23 7.50 2.71
CA TYR A 81 -2.87 7.82 2.29
C TYR A 81 -2.28 8.96 3.13
N ALA A 82 -3.04 10.04 3.33
CA ALA A 82 -2.61 11.16 4.16
C ALA A 82 -2.34 10.73 5.62
N CYS A 83 -3.24 9.92 6.21
CA CYS A 83 -3.07 9.36 7.55
C CYS A 83 -1.81 8.50 7.63
N PHE A 84 -1.63 7.57 6.68
CA PHE A 84 -0.46 6.71 6.60
C PHE A 84 0.85 7.52 6.52
N LYS A 85 0.93 8.54 5.66
CA LYS A 85 2.13 9.39 5.53
C LYS A 85 2.41 10.21 6.77
N TYR A 86 1.37 10.73 7.42
CA TYR A 86 1.52 11.45 8.68
C TYR A 86 2.13 10.54 9.75
N LEU A 87 1.56 9.34 9.94
CA LEU A 87 2.03 8.38 10.93
C LEU A 87 3.43 7.83 10.61
N GLU A 88 3.72 7.57 9.34
CA GLU A 88 5.05 7.17 8.87
C GLU A 88 6.09 8.25 9.22
N ALA A 89 5.76 9.52 8.99
CA ALA A 89 6.64 10.63 9.33
C ALA A 89 6.86 10.76 10.84
N GLN A 90 5.82 10.55 11.66
CA GLN A 90 5.96 10.51 13.12
C GLN A 90 6.88 9.37 13.57
N LYS A 91 6.72 8.17 13.00
CA LYS A 91 7.50 6.99 13.36
C LYS A 91 8.97 7.09 12.94
N THR A 92 9.23 7.59 11.73
CA THR A 92 10.57 7.56 11.13
C THR A 92 11.33 8.89 11.30
N GLY A 93 10.65 9.95 11.75
CA GLY A 93 11.19 11.30 11.80
C GLY A 93 11.45 11.91 10.41
N ARG A 94 10.94 11.30 9.34
CA ARG A 94 11.17 11.74 7.95
C ARG A 94 9.89 11.61 7.13
N PHE A 95 9.59 12.64 6.36
CA PHE A 95 8.59 12.53 5.30
C PHE A 95 9.27 11.93 4.06
N SER A 96 9.07 10.63 3.82
CA SER A 96 9.59 9.98 2.61
C SER A 96 8.63 10.23 1.45
N ALA A 97 9.02 11.11 0.52
CA ALA A 97 8.31 11.31 -0.74
C ALA A 97 9.07 10.71 -1.92
N ARG A 98 9.72 9.54 -1.75
CA ARG A 98 10.45 8.91 -2.86
C ARG A 98 9.47 8.68 -4.02
N TRP A 99 9.82 9.26 -5.17
CA TRP A 99 9.04 9.27 -6.42
C TRP A 99 9.50 8.16 -7.33
#